data_AF-A0A9D4YHT6-F1
#
_entry.id   AF-A0A9D4YHT6-F1
#
_cell.length_a   1.000
_cell.length_b   1.000
_cell.length_c   1.000
_cell.angle_alpha   90.00
_cell.angle_beta   90.00
_cell.angle_gamma   90.00
#
_symmetry.space_group_name_H-M   'P 1'
#
loop_
_entity.id
_entity.type
_entity.pdbx_description
1 polymer ?
#
loop_
_entity_poly.entity_id
_entity_poly.type
_entity_poly.pdbx_seq_one_letter_code
_entity_poly.pdbx_strand_id
1 'polypeptide(L)'
;MCKSGIPNGPEQGNTVKSLGAFGMVFANFDFQGEELLAKPHVLQTIVVNFKEGTSMSCPHVSGIAALIMSIHPDWSPTAIRSALITTAYPAYNDNKKPATPFDFGAEHVDPVLALRPGLVYDLTVDDYLSFLCALNYSAANMETCGAEKV
;
A
#
# COMPACT_ATOMS: atom_id res chain seq x y z
N MET A 1 11.82 19.39 9.27
CA MET A 1 12.17 18.32 8.32
C MET A 1 13.14 18.88 7.30
N CYS A 2 14.19 18.14 6.95
CA CYS A 2 15.21 18.56 6.00
C CYS A 2 15.26 17.60 4.80
N LYS A 3 15.45 18.14 3.60
CA LYS A 3 15.67 17.32 2.40
C LYS A 3 17.14 16.87 2.37
N SER A 4 17.38 15.58 2.16
CA SER A 4 18.74 15.09 1.92
C SER A 4 19.27 15.66 0.60
N GLY A 5 20.52 16.13 0.61
CA GLY A 5 21.16 16.76 -0.55
C GLY A 5 21.87 18.06 -0.17
N ILE A 6 21.29 19.21 -0.53
CA ILE A 6 21.90 20.54 -0.38
C ILE A 6 21.05 21.43 0.54
N PRO A 7 21.64 22.12 1.54
CA PRO A 7 23.04 22.03 1.97
C PRO A 7 23.40 20.66 2.59
N ASN A 8 24.69 20.37 2.77
CA ASN A 8 25.13 19.05 3.24
C ASN A 8 24.59 18.74 4.66
N GLY A 9 24.41 17.46 4.99
CA GLY A 9 23.85 17.02 6.27
C GLY A 9 24.40 17.70 7.54
N PRO A 10 25.72 17.93 7.66
CA PRO A 10 26.31 18.65 8.79
C PRO A 10 25.94 20.14 8.88
N GLU A 11 25.84 20.83 7.74
CA GLU A 11 25.45 22.25 7.69
C GLU A 11 23.98 22.42 8.06
N GLN A 12 23.13 21.52 7.56
CA GLN A 12 21.72 21.43 7.97
C GLN A 12 21.63 21.14 9.48
N GLY A 13 22.44 20.20 9.99
CA GLY A 13 22.51 19.88 11.42
C GLY A 13 22.93 21.06 12.29
N ASN A 14 23.92 21.85 11.87
CA ASN A 14 24.36 23.06 12.59
C ASN A 14 23.30 24.16 12.57
N THR A 15 22.60 24.33 11.45
CA THR A 15 21.49 25.28 11.30
C THR A 15 20.33 24.89 12.21
N VAL A 16 19.97 23.61 12.25
CA VAL A 16 18.89 23.11 13.10
C VAL A 16 19.28 23.19 14.58
N LYS A 17 20.56 22.96 14.90
CA LYS A 17 21.12 23.11 16.26
C LYS A 17 21.11 24.55 16.75
N SER A 18 21.45 25.53 15.91
CA SER A 18 21.42 26.95 16.28
C SER A 18 20.00 27.48 16.50
N LEU A 19 19.01 26.83 15.88
CA LEU A 19 17.58 27.07 16.13
C LEU A 19 17.05 26.39 17.41
N GLY A 20 17.91 25.74 18.20
CA GLY A 20 17.55 25.12 19.47
C GLY A 20 16.83 23.77 19.34
N ALA A 21 16.84 23.15 18.15
CA ALA A 21 16.25 21.83 17.96
C ALA A 21 17.18 20.72 18.45
N PHE A 22 16.59 19.68 19.03
CA PHE A 22 17.30 18.54 19.63
C PHE A 22 17.61 17.42 18.64
N GLY A 23 16.88 17.37 17.52
CA GLY A 23 16.97 16.33 16.52
C GLY A 23 16.47 16.80 15.16
N MET A 24 16.72 15.98 14.14
CA MET A 24 16.39 16.27 12.75
C MET A 24 15.74 15.06 12.08
N VAL A 25 14.88 15.31 11.10
CA VAL A 25 14.29 14.27 10.24
C VAL A 25 14.76 14.53 8.82
N PHE A 26 15.43 13.55 8.22
CA PHE A 26 15.83 13.59 6.82
C PHE A 26 14.84 12.86 5.92
N ALA A 27 14.39 13.55 4.89
CA ALA A 27 13.59 12.99 3.81
C ALA A 27 14.48 12.69 2.60
N ASN A 28 14.63 11.41 2.26
CA ASN A 28 15.22 10.96 1.01
C ASN A 28 14.13 10.83 -0.05
N PHE A 29 14.37 11.30 -1.27
CA PHE A 29 13.52 11.01 -2.44
C PHE A 29 14.21 9.94 -3.30
N ASP A 30 13.41 9.10 -3.98
CA ASP A 30 13.77 7.80 -4.60
C ASP A 30 15.09 7.69 -5.40
N PHE A 31 15.68 8.81 -5.85
CA PHE A 31 16.96 8.78 -6.58
C PHE A 31 18.22 8.95 -5.70
N GLN A 32 18.09 9.14 -4.38
CA GLN A 32 19.22 9.33 -3.44
C GLN A 32 19.21 8.35 -2.25
N GLY A 33 18.27 7.40 -2.21
CA GLY A 33 18.09 6.48 -1.07
C GLY A 33 19.15 5.37 -0.95
N GLU A 34 19.92 5.12 -2.01
CA GLU A 34 21.01 4.11 -2.08
C GLU A 34 22.39 4.76 -1.98
N GLU A 35 22.50 5.93 -1.34
CA GLU A 35 23.79 6.58 -1.15
C GLU A 35 24.60 5.82 -0.08
N LEU A 36 25.58 5.01 -0.52
CA LEU A 36 26.54 4.28 0.33
C LEU A 36 27.50 5.20 1.12
N LEU A 37 27.33 6.51 1.05
CA LEU A 37 28.16 7.46 1.77
C LEU A 37 27.67 7.60 3.21
N ALA A 38 28.56 7.32 4.16
CA ALA A 38 28.33 7.60 5.56
C ALA A 38 28.14 9.12 5.75
N LYS A 39 26.90 9.55 5.98
CA LYS A 39 26.58 10.96 6.28
C LYS A 39 26.83 11.23 7.77
N PRO A 40 27.79 12.10 8.14
CA PRO A 40 27.95 12.52 9.53
C PRO A 40 26.76 13.40 9.94
N HIS A 41 26.22 13.14 11.14
CA HIS A 41 25.07 13.85 11.72
C HIS A 41 25.48 14.60 12.98
N VAL A 42 25.10 15.88 13.08
CA VAL A 42 25.41 16.75 14.24
C VAL A 42 24.42 16.56 15.38
N LEU A 43 23.19 16.15 15.06
CA LEU A 43 22.09 15.90 15.99
C LEU A 43 21.54 14.49 15.77
N GLN A 44 20.79 13.98 16.75
CA GLN A 44 20.06 12.73 16.56
C GLN A 44 19.13 12.86 15.36
N THR A 45 19.24 11.92 14.42
CA THR A 45 18.57 12.02 13.13
C THR A 45 17.88 10.71 12.78
N ILE A 46 16.64 10.82 12.32
CA ILE A 46 15.92 9.73 11.68
C ILE A 46 15.80 10.02 10.19
N VAL A 47 16.06 9.01 9.37
CA VAL A 47 15.96 9.11 7.91
C VAL A 47 14.70 8.37 7.48
N VAL A 48 13.86 9.06 6.72
CA VAL A 48 12.68 8.50 6.07
C VAL A 48 12.88 8.55 4.56
N ASN A 49 12.54 7.45 3.89
CA ASN A 49 12.60 7.37 2.43
C ASN A 49 11.19 7.57 1.87
N PHE A 50 11.05 8.54 0.99
CA PHE A 50 9.90 8.69 0.13
C PHE A 50 10.08 7.77 -1.05
N LYS A 51 9.22 6.75 -1.10
CA LYS A 51 9.13 5.80 -2.20
C LYS A 51 7.78 5.92 -2.89
N GLU A 52 7.78 5.98 -4.21
CA GLU A 52 6.57 5.99 -5.04
C GLU A 52 6.43 4.66 -5.79
N GLY A 53 5.21 4.13 -5.88
CA GLY A 53 4.92 2.92 -6.65
C GLY A 53 3.80 2.06 -6.08
N THR A 54 3.28 1.15 -6.89
CA THR A 54 2.21 0.20 -6.51
C THR A 54 2.65 -0.75 -5.38
N SER A 55 3.95 -1.00 -5.25
CA SER A 55 4.54 -1.72 -4.11
C SER A 55 4.27 -1.04 -2.77
N MET A 56 4.07 0.28 -2.73
CA MET A 56 3.69 1.02 -1.52
C MET A 56 2.19 1.04 -1.28
N SER A 57 1.37 0.90 -2.32
CA SER A 57 -0.09 0.74 -2.19
C SER A 57 -0.48 -0.63 -1.62
N CYS A 58 0.25 -1.69 -1.99
CA CYS A 58 0.00 -3.06 -1.51
C CYS A 58 -0.06 -3.18 0.03
N PRO A 59 0.93 -2.70 0.82
CA PRO A 59 0.88 -2.78 2.27
C PRO A 59 -0.24 -1.92 2.90
N HIS A 60 -0.70 -0.86 2.23
CA HIS A 60 -1.85 -0.09 2.70
C HIS A 60 -3.13 -0.92 2.58
N VAL A 61 -3.38 -1.52 1.42
CA VAL A 61 -4.59 -2.34 1.19
C VAL A 61 -4.57 -3.60 2.07
N SER A 62 -3.42 -4.28 2.19
CA SER A 62 -3.31 -5.46 3.05
C SER A 62 -3.46 -5.12 4.54
N GLY A 63 -2.96 -3.96 4.98
CA GLY A 63 -3.18 -3.45 6.33
C GLY A 63 -4.65 -3.16 6.63
N ILE A 64 -5.37 -2.52 5.69
CA ILE A 64 -6.81 -2.29 5.83
C ILE A 64 -7.57 -3.62 5.84
N ALA A 65 -7.24 -4.55 4.95
CA ALA A 65 -7.86 -5.87 4.93
C ALA A 65 -7.64 -6.61 6.26
N ALA A 66 -6.43 -6.57 6.83
CA ALA A 66 -6.14 -7.16 8.14
C ALA A 66 -6.95 -6.51 9.28
N LEU A 67 -7.15 -5.19 9.23
CA LEU A 67 -8.01 -4.49 10.18
C LEU A 67 -9.47 -4.96 10.06
N ILE A 68 -10.00 -5.07 8.84
CA ILE A 68 -11.35 -5.60 8.60
C ILE A 68 -11.45 -7.05 9.11
N MET A 69 -10.46 -7.91 8.85
CA MET A 69 -10.43 -9.29 9.37
C MET A 69 -10.49 -9.34 10.90
N SER A 70 -9.87 -8.39 11.59
CA SER A 70 -9.91 -8.33 13.05
C SER A 70 -11.29 -7.96 13.61
N ILE A 71 -12.08 -7.21 12.84
CA ILE A 71 -13.42 -6.74 13.23
C ILE A 71 -14.50 -7.74 12.79
N HIS A 72 -14.32 -8.37 11.62
CA HIS A 72 -15.22 -9.37 11.03
C HIS A 72 -14.48 -10.70 10.80
N PRO A 73 -14.21 -11.48 11.86
CA PRO A 73 -13.45 -12.73 11.76
C PRO A 73 -14.22 -13.86 11.04
N ASP A 74 -15.53 -13.71 10.87
CA ASP A 74 -16.41 -14.64 10.16
C ASP A 74 -16.43 -14.41 8.64
N TRP A 75 -15.92 -13.28 8.17
CA TRP A 75 -15.90 -12.97 6.74
C TRP A 75 -14.83 -13.77 6.00
N SER A 76 -15.21 -14.27 4.82
CA SER A 76 -14.28 -14.86 3.88
C SER A 76 -13.34 -13.80 3.28
N PRO A 77 -12.17 -14.18 2.73
CA PRO A 77 -11.28 -13.25 2.03
C PRO A 77 -11.96 -12.55 0.84
N THR A 78 -12.91 -13.23 0.21
CA THR A 78 -13.70 -12.74 -0.93
C THR A 78 -14.73 -11.71 -0.49
N ALA A 79 -15.38 -11.91 0.67
CA ALA A 79 -16.27 -10.92 1.27
C ALA A 79 -15.51 -9.63 1.64
N ILE A 80 -14.31 -9.73 2.21
CA ILE A 80 -13.47 -8.57 2.55
C ILE A 80 -13.05 -7.82 1.28
N ARG A 81 -12.61 -8.55 0.26
CA ARG A 81 -12.30 -7.96 -1.04
C ARG A 81 -13.51 -7.25 -1.63
N SER A 82 -14.69 -7.85 -1.56
CA SER A 82 -15.92 -7.22 -2.03
C SER A 82 -16.21 -5.94 -1.28
N ALA A 83 -16.12 -5.94 0.05
CA ALA A 83 -16.37 -4.76 0.87
C ALA A 83 -15.47 -3.59 0.47
N LEU A 84 -14.17 -3.86 0.29
CA LEU A 84 -13.20 -2.85 -0.13
C LEU A 84 -13.51 -2.25 -1.52
N ILE A 85 -13.97 -3.08 -2.45
CA ILE A 85 -14.29 -2.68 -3.83
C ILE A 85 -15.59 -1.88 -3.88
N THR A 86 -16.64 -2.32 -3.19
CA THR A 86 -17.98 -1.70 -3.31
C THR A 86 -18.11 -0.40 -2.55
N THR A 87 -17.25 -0.15 -1.56
CA THR A 87 -17.24 1.10 -0.78
C THR A 87 -16.15 2.07 -1.20
N ALA A 88 -15.37 1.74 -2.22
CA ALA A 88 -14.36 2.64 -2.75
C ALA A 88 -14.98 3.87 -3.43
N TYR A 89 -14.22 4.96 -3.50
CA TYR A 89 -14.71 6.25 -3.99
C TYR A 89 -13.88 6.83 -5.15
N PRO A 90 -14.52 7.71 -5.93
CA PRO A 90 -13.96 8.80 -6.73
C PRO A 90 -12.46 8.95 -6.87
N ALA A 91 -11.72 8.19 -7.67
CA ALA A 91 -10.33 8.52 -7.95
C ALA A 91 -10.21 9.43 -9.17
N TYR A 92 -9.24 10.34 -9.14
CA TYR A 92 -8.90 11.20 -10.27
C TYR A 92 -7.48 10.88 -10.72
N ASN A 93 -7.27 10.85 -12.03
CA ASN A 93 -5.91 10.72 -12.57
C ASN A 93 -5.11 12.02 -12.45
N ASP A 94 -3.84 11.98 -12.82
CA ASP A 94 -2.92 13.14 -12.73
C ASP A 94 -3.42 14.36 -13.52
N ASN A 95 -4.21 14.12 -14.57
CA ASN A 95 -4.85 15.15 -15.39
C ASN A 95 -6.17 15.68 -14.77
N LYS A 96 -6.48 15.30 -13.53
CA LYS A 96 -7.72 15.63 -12.79
C LYS A 96 -9.00 15.18 -13.52
N LYS A 97 -8.89 14.15 -14.35
CA LYS A 97 -10.06 13.50 -14.95
C LYS A 97 -10.50 12.33 -14.08
N PRO A 98 -11.80 12.01 -14.04
CA PRO A 98 -12.27 10.79 -13.40
C PRO A 98 -11.47 9.59 -13.91
N ALA A 99 -10.98 8.79 -12.98
CA ALA A 99 -10.31 7.54 -13.26
C ALA A 99 -11.23 6.59 -14.03
N THR A 100 -10.67 5.79 -14.93
CA THR A 100 -11.40 4.64 -15.48
C THR A 100 -11.11 3.40 -14.63
N PRO A 101 -11.98 2.36 -14.70
CA PRO A 101 -11.69 1.08 -14.05
C PRO A 101 -10.39 0.40 -14.51
N PHE A 102 -9.84 0.80 -15.66
CA PHE A 102 -8.54 0.31 -16.12
C PHE A 102 -7.35 1.04 -15.50
N ASP A 103 -7.58 2.24 -14.94
CA ASP A 103 -6.54 3.02 -14.26
C ASP A 103 -6.39 2.60 -12.80
N PHE A 104 -7.50 2.59 -12.05
CA PHE A 104 -7.50 2.38 -10.60
C PHE A 104 -8.47 1.28 -10.12
N GLY A 105 -9.07 0.50 -11.03
CA GLY A 105 -10.01 -0.55 -10.66
C GLY A 105 -11.28 0.00 -10.02
N ALA A 106 -11.47 -0.31 -8.74
CA ALA A 106 -12.60 0.18 -7.95
C ALA A 106 -12.35 1.57 -7.34
N GLU A 107 -11.21 2.20 -7.67
CA GLU A 107 -10.79 3.52 -7.18
C GLU A 107 -10.22 3.48 -5.75
N HIS A 108 -10.38 4.55 -4.97
CA HIS A 108 -9.68 4.69 -3.68
C HIS A 108 -10.47 4.02 -2.55
N VAL A 109 -9.78 3.21 -1.74
CA VAL A 109 -10.39 2.49 -0.61
C VAL A 109 -10.85 3.43 0.50
N ASP A 110 -12.10 3.28 0.94
CA ASP A 110 -12.61 3.90 2.17
C ASP A 110 -12.65 2.86 3.30
N PRO A 111 -11.72 2.90 4.26
CA PRO A 111 -11.68 1.91 5.34
C PRO A 111 -12.85 2.04 6.31
N VAL A 112 -13.48 3.21 6.44
CA VAL A 112 -14.59 3.43 7.38
C VAL A 112 -15.87 2.81 6.81
N LEU A 113 -16.15 3.05 5.53
CA LEU A 113 -17.30 2.45 4.87
C LEU A 113 -17.12 0.94 4.65
N ALA A 114 -15.89 0.47 4.37
CA ALA A 114 -15.59 -0.95 4.19
C ALA A 114 -15.86 -1.81 5.44
N LEU A 115 -15.92 -1.21 6.63
CA LEU A 115 -16.31 -1.92 7.85
C LEU A 115 -17.81 -2.26 7.87
N ARG A 116 -18.65 -1.52 7.15
CA ARG A 116 -20.11 -1.72 7.09
C ARG A 116 -20.64 -1.46 5.68
N PRO A 117 -20.26 -2.29 4.69
CA PRO A 117 -20.54 -2.09 3.27
C PRO A 117 -22.01 -2.30 2.87
N GLY A 118 -22.86 -2.76 3.80
CA GLY A 118 -24.28 -3.06 3.57
C GLY A 118 -24.50 -4.36 2.79
N LEU A 119 -23.83 -4.51 1.65
CA LEU A 119 -23.83 -5.71 0.82
C LEU A 119 -22.40 -6.16 0.52
N VAL A 120 -22.15 -7.46 0.65
CA VAL A 120 -20.90 -8.12 0.25
C VAL A 120 -21.20 -9.23 -0.76
N TYR A 121 -20.39 -9.32 -1.80
CA TYR A 121 -20.39 -10.41 -2.77
C TYR A 121 -19.39 -11.47 -2.33
N ASP A 122 -19.89 -12.49 -1.64
CA ASP A 122 -19.07 -13.61 -1.19
C ASP A 122 -18.95 -14.69 -2.29
N LEU A 123 -17.80 -15.35 -2.33
CA LEU A 123 -17.48 -16.41 -3.29
C LEU A 123 -16.76 -17.55 -2.57
N THR A 124 -17.09 -18.77 -2.96
CA THR A 124 -16.51 -20.01 -2.47
C THR A 124 -15.40 -20.52 -3.39
N VAL A 125 -14.67 -21.54 -2.94
CA VAL A 125 -13.64 -22.20 -3.77
C VAL A 125 -14.27 -22.86 -4.99
N ASP A 126 -15.48 -23.42 -4.87
CA ASP A 126 -16.18 -24.07 -5.97
C ASP A 126 -16.55 -23.08 -7.09
N ASP A 127 -16.79 -21.81 -6.75
CA ASP A 127 -17.05 -20.75 -7.73
C ASP A 127 -15.79 -20.46 -8.56
N TYR A 128 -14.61 -20.44 -7.92
CA TYR A 128 -13.32 -20.32 -8.62
C TYR A 128 -13.04 -21.52 -9.51
N LEU A 129 -13.31 -22.74 -9.03
CA LEU A 129 -13.13 -23.96 -9.81
C LEU A 129 -14.08 -24.00 -11.01
N SER A 130 -15.34 -23.60 -10.83
CA SER A 130 -16.33 -23.50 -11.90
C SER A 130 -15.90 -22.48 -12.97
N PHE A 131 -15.36 -21.33 -12.54
CA PHE A 131 -14.81 -20.32 -13.45
C PHE A 131 -13.62 -20.86 -14.25
N LEU A 132 -12.67 -21.53 -13.61
CA LEU A 132 -11.51 -22.11 -14.29
C LEU A 132 -11.92 -23.23 -15.26
N CYS A 133 -12.92 -24.04 -14.89
CA CYS A 133 -13.49 -25.07 -15.76
C CYS A 133 -14.14 -24.46 -17.01
N ALA A 134 -14.87 -23.35 -16.86
CA ALA A 134 -15.45 -22.62 -18.00
C ALA A 134 -14.39 -22.03 -18.95
N LEU A 135 -13.19 -21.73 -18.44
CA LEU A 135 -12.03 -21.32 -19.24
C LEU A 135 -11.26 -22.51 -19.85
N ASN A 136 -11.77 -23.73 -19.72
CA ASN A 136 -11.19 -24.97 -20.25
C ASN A 136 -9.80 -25.30 -19.66
N TYR A 137 -9.54 -24.95 -18.40
CA TYR A 137 -8.34 -25.35 -17.67
C TYR A 137 -8.41 -26.83 -17.28
N SER A 138 -7.29 -27.55 -17.40
CA SER A 138 -7.17 -28.96 -16.99
C SER A 138 -6.83 -29.09 -15.50
N ALA A 139 -7.09 -30.26 -14.91
CA ALA A 139 -6.69 -30.58 -13.54
C ALA A 139 -5.18 -30.41 -13.31
N ALA A 140 -4.34 -30.81 -14.27
CA ALA A 140 -2.89 -30.61 -14.21
C ALA A 140 -2.49 -29.12 -14.14
N ASN A 141 -3.24 -28.24 -14.81
CA ASN A 141 -3.02 -26.79 -14.73
C ASN A 141 -3.45 -26.22 -13.37
N MET A 142 -4.41 -26.85 -12.69
CA MET A 142 -4.96 -26.38 -11.40
C MET A 142 -4.20 -26.94 -10.18
N GLU A 143 -3.64 -28.15 -10.26
CA GLU A 143 -2.86 -28.78 -9.18
C GLU A 143 -1.61 -27.97 -8.81
N THR A 144 -1.01 -27.27 -9.78
CA THR A 144 0.19 -26.44 -9.55
C THR A 144 -0.12 -25.21 -8.67
N CYS A 145 -1.37 -24.75 -8.61
CA CYS A 145 -1.77 -23.58 -7.81
C CYS A 145 -2.09 -23.92 -6.34
N GLY A 146 -2.30 -25.21 -6.02
CA GLY A 146 -2.66 -25.67 -4.66
C GLY A 146 -1.47 -26.10 -3.79
N ALA A 147 -0.27 -26.24 -4.38
CA ALA A 147 0.92 -26.79 -3.70
C ALA A 147 1.65 -25.78 -2.80
N GLU A 148 1.23 -24.51 -2.77
CA GLU A 148 1.78 -23.52 -1.85
C GLU A 148 0.73 -23.11 -0.82
N LYS A 149 0.41 -24.02 0.11
CA LYS A 149 -0.24 -23.67 1.37
C LYS A 149 0.37 -24.45 2.53
N VAL A 150 1.05 -23.64 3.37
CA VAL A 150 1.46 -23.82 4.78
C VAL A 150 2.69 -24.68 5.03
#